data_AF-A0A1B6MFF9-F1
#
_entry.id   AF-A0A1B6MFF9-F1
#
_cell.length_a   1.000
_cell.length_b   1.000
_cell.length_c   1.000
_cell.angle_alpha   90.00
_cell.angle_beta   90.00
_cell.angle_gamma   90.00
#
_symmetry.space_group_name_H-M   'P 1'
#
loop_
_entity.id
_entity.type
_entity.pdbx_description
1 polymer ?
#
loop_
_entity_poly.entity_id
_entity_poly.type
_entity_poly.pdbx_seq_one_letter_code
_entity_poly.pdbx_strand_id
1 'polypeptide(L)'
;LDPTCTPQDIPAIHGVRALNALGLLCSHKQMALLFLPFVNRTRLAQLLGRSWSMLGRTAILYTDSFILLSGLLTSVSLLRQLSRTNRINLVDFVLTRFIRLTPSLMALILFCTLVLPGLGSGPLWGLLVSKYATLCQYHWWRNLLYIHNHF
;
A
#
# COMPACT_ATOMS: atom_id res chain seq x y z
N LEU A 1 26.72 -6.76 -21.62
CA LEU A 1 25.57 -5.82 -21.64
C LEU A 1 24.41 -6.54 -20.98
N ASP A 2 23.98 -6.08 -19.80
CA ASP A 2 22.83 -6.68 -19.13
C ASP A 2 21.54 -6.41 -19.93
N PRO A 3 20.76 -7.44 -20.30
CA PRO A 3 19.61 -7.32 -21.20
C PRO A 3 18.38 -6.65 -20.57
N THR A 4 18.48 -6.10 -19.37
CA THR A 4 17.34 -5.51 -18.64
C THR A 4 17.32 -3.98 -18.64
N CYS A 5 18.37 -3.32 -19.13
CA CYS A 5 18.43 -1.86 -19.06
C CYS A 5 17.85 -1.26 -20.34
N THR A 6 16.59 -0.84 -20.31
CA THR A 6 16.06 -0.01 -21.38
C THR A 6 16.67 1.39 -21.25
N PRO A 7 16.98 2.10 -22.34
CA PRO A 7 17.58 3.45 -22.30
C PRO A 7 16.70 4.52 -21.62
N GLN A 8 15.57 4.14 -21.02
CA GLN A 8 14.62 4.98 -20.30
C GLN A 8 14.59 4.72 -18.78
N ASP A 9 15.32 3.71 -18.28
CA ASP A 9 15.33 3.39 -16.86
C ASP A 9 16.29 4.31 -16.10
N ILE A 10 15.73 5.25 -15.32
CA ILE A 10 16.52 6.11 -14.45
C ILE A 10 16.72 5.36 -13.12
N PRO A 11 17.92 4.84 -12.82
CA PRO A 11 18.16 4.00 -11.64
C PRO A 11 17.81 4.72 -10.33
N ALA A 12 17.93 6.04 -10.30
CA ALA A 12 17.54 6.86 -9.16
C ALA A 12 16.04 6.73 -8.79
N ILE A 13 15.15 6.56 -9.77
CA ILE A 13 13.71 6.40 -9.52
C ILE A 13 13.43 5.07 -8.81
N HIS A 14 14.15 4.01 -9.16
CA HIS A 14 14.03 2.73 -8.47
C HIS A 14 14.50 2.83 -7.01
N GLY A 15 15.59 3.55 -6.75
CA GLY A 15 16.06 3.83 -5.39
C GLY A 15 15.05 4.61 -4.54
N VAL A 16 14.46 5.67 -5.10
CA VAL A 16 13.42 6.46 -4.40
C VAL A 16 12.17 5.62 -4.12
N ARG A 17 11.76 4.76 -5.05
CA ARG A 17 10.63 3.84 -4.82
C ARG A 17 10.94 2.82 -3.73
N ALA A 18 12.16 2.29 -3.68
CA ALA A 18 12.59 1.36 -2.65
C ALA A 18 12.60 2.01 -1.25
N LEU A 19 13.12 3.23 -1.13
CA LEU A 19 13.12 3.99 0.12
C LEU A 19 11.71 4.29 0.62
N ASN A 20 10.80 4.70 -0.29
CA ASN A 20 9.40 4.92 0.07
C ASN A 20 8.70 3.63 0.50
N ALA A 21 8.95 2.51 -0.19
CA ALA A 21 8.40 1.21 0.19
C ALA A 21 8.90 0.74 1.58
N LEU A 22 10.18 0.95 1.87
CA LEU A 22 10.76 0.64 3.18
C LEU A 22 10.15 1.52 4.29
N GLY A 23 10.02 2.82 4.05
CA GLY A 23 9.39 3.75 4.98
C GLY A 23 7.93 3.40 5.26
N LEU A 24 7.17 3.02 4.23
CA LEU A 24 5.80 2.56 4.36
C LEU A 24 5.70 1.28 5.19
N LEU A 25 6.57 0.30 4.95
CA LEU A 25 6.60 -0.96 5.73
C LEU A 25 6.94 -0.71 7.20
N CYS A 26 7.96 0.11 7.47
CA CYS A 26 8.31 0.53 8.83
C CYS A 26 7.12 1.20 9.52
N SER A 27 6.39 2.04 8.78
CA SER A 27 5.21 2.75 9.31
C SER A 27 4.06 1.81 9.67
N HIS A 28 3.72 0.87 8.78
CA HIS A 28 2.70 -0.14 9.08
C HIS A 28 3.09 -1.03 10.27
N LYS A 29 4.36 -1.42 10.38
CA LYS A 29 4.85 -2.20 11.52
C LYS A 29 4.73 -1.40 12.82
N GLN A 30 5.09 -0.12 12.82
CA GLN A 30 4.99 0.73 14.00
C GLN A 30 3.53 0.98 14.40
N MET A 31 2.63 1.16 13.42
CA MET A 31 1.19 1.26 13.67
C MET A 31 0.63 -0.03 14.27
N ALA A 32 1.00 -1.20 13.73
CA ALA A 32 0.60 -2.48 14.30
C ALA A 32 1.09 -2.65 15.74
N LEU A 33 2.33 -2.24 16.03
CA LEU A 33 2.88 -2.27 17.39
C LEU A 33 2.08 -1.42 18.37
N LEU A 34 1.53 -0.27 17.97
CA LEU A 34 0.72 0.58 18.86
C LEU A 34 -0.56 -0.10 19.35
N PHE A 35 -1.09 -1.08 18.60
CA PHE A 35 -2.26 -1.85 19.02
C PHE A 35 -1.92 -2.96 20.03
N LEU A 36 -0.64 -3.31 20.22
CA LEU A 36 -0.24 -4.32 21.19
C LEU A 36 -0.13 -3.73 22.61
N PRO A 37 -0.54 -4.48 23.66
CA PRO A 37 -0.36 -4.04 25.04
C PRO A 37 1.12 -4.09 25.43
N PHE A 38 1.67 -2.94 25.82
CA PHE A 38 3.03 -2.85 26.37
C PHE A 38 2.99 -2.87 27.89
N VAL A 39 3.81 -3.75 28.49
CA VAL A 39 3.99 -3.87 29.95
C VAL A 39 4.52 -2.56 30.55
N ASN A 40 5.34 -1.82 29.81
CA ASN A 40 5.92 -0.55 30.25
C ASN A 40 5.47 0.62 29.36
N ARG A 41 4.37 1.26 29.74
CA ARG A 41 3.75 2.37 29.00
C ARG A 41 4.58 3.66 29.04
N THR A 42 5.37 3.89 30.10
CA THR A 42 6.19 5.10 30.24
C THR A 42 7.38 5.08 29.26
N ARG A 43 8.02 3.92 29.08
CA ARG A 43 9.07 3.73 28.08
C ARG A 43 8.54 3.93 26.65
N LEU A 44 7.34 3.42 26.36
CA LEU A 44 6.69 3.66 25.07
C LEU A 44 6.40 5.14 24.84
N ALA A 45 5.83 5.84 25.83
CA ALA A 45 5.54 7.26 25.74
C ALA A 45 6.81 8.10 25.48
N GLN A 46 7.93 7.76 26.13
CA GLN A 46 9.22 8.41 25.89
C GLN A 46 9.76 8.16 24.47
N LEU A 47 9.63 6.94 23.94
CA LEU A 47 10.02 6.64 22.56
C LEU A 47 9.13 7.37 21.54
N LEU A 48 7.82 7.41 21.78
CA LEU A 48 6.84 8.14 20.98
C LEU A 48 6.98 9.67 21.12
N GLY A 49 7.60 10.17 22.17
CA GLY A 49 7.88 11.59 22.35
C GLY A 49 9.04 12.11 21.50
N ARG A 50 9.88 11.22 20.96
CA ARG A 50 11.05 11.62 20.14
C ARG A 50 10.63 12.00 18.73
N SER A 51 11.13 13.11 18.21
CA SER A 51 10.81 13.62 16.87
C SER A 51 11.10 12.62 15.74
N TRP A 52 12.17 11.82 15.85
CA TRP A 52 12.49 10.76 14.87
C TRP A 52 11.37 9.71 14.74
N SER A 53 10.67 9.40 15.83
CA SER A 53 9.59 8.41 15.80
C SER A 53 8.34 8.91 15.08
N MET A 54 8.25 10.21 14.76
CA MET A 54 7.18 10.76 13.92
C MET A 54 7.32 10.27 12.47
N LEU A 55 8.55 10.19 11.95
CA LEU A 55 8.80 9.72 10.59
C LEU A 55 8.30 8.30 10.38
N GLY A 56 8.49 7.41 11.36
CA GLY A 56 7.95 6.05 11.34
C GLY A 56 6.45 5.94 11.66
N ARG A 57 5.75 7.02 12.01
CA ARG A 57 4.29 7.00 12.25
C ARG A 57 3.48 7.62 11.12
N THR A 58 4.11 8.48 10.34
CA THR A 58 3.43 9.21 9.27
C THR A 58 3.50 8.42 7.96
N ALA A 59 2.70 7.34 7.89
CA ALA A 59 2.59 6.52 6.68
C ALA A 59 2.17 7.35 5.44
N ILE A 60 1.40 8.42 5.66
CA ILE A 60 0.87 9.27 4.58
C ILE A 60 1.96 9.94 3.74
N LEU A 61 3.10 10.31 4.33
CA LEU A 61 4.21 10.92 3.60
C LEU A 61 4.79 9.97 2.53
N TYR A 62 4.87 8.69 2.86
CA TYR A 62 5.38 7.66 1.95
C TYR A 62 4.36 7.31 0.87
N THR A 63 3.07 7.23 1.22
CA THR A 63 2.01 6.98 0.24
C THR A 63 1.86 8.12 -0.75
N ASP A 64 1.91 9.37 -0.28
CA ASP A 64 1.76 10.55 -1.14
C ASP A 64 2.93 10.65 -2.12
N SER A 65 4.15 10.44 -1.63
CA SER A 65 5.35 10.38 -2.48
C SER A 65 5.23 9.29 -3.55
N PHE A 66 4.72 8.11 -3.19
CA PHE A 66 4.55 7.00 -4.12
C PHE A 66 3.47 7.29 -5.18
N ILE A 67 2.36 7.92 -4.79
CA ILE A 67 1.29 8.33 -5.70
C ILE A 67 1.78 9.41 -6.66
N LEU A 68 2.49 10.43 -6.16
CA LEU A 68 3.08 11.50 -6.97
C LEU A 68 4.04 10.96 -8.03
N LEU A 69 4.97 10.09 -7.64
CA LEU A 69 5.90 9.46 -8.58
C LEU A 69 5.16 8.61 -9.61
N SER A 70 4.22 7.76 -9.17
CA SER A 70 3.43 6.92 -10.07
C SER A 70 2.60 7.75 -11.05
N GLY A 71 2.04 8.87 -10.60
CA GLY A 71 1.30 9.84 -11.42
C GLY A 71 2.20 10.52 -12.45
N LEU A 72 3.36 11.03 -12.03
CA LEU A 72 4.34 11.67 -12.92
C LEU A 72 4.77 10.73 -14.05
N LEU A 73 5.15 9.49 -13.72
CA LEU A 73 5.58 8.49 -14.72
C LEU A 73 4.44 8.17 -15.69
N THR A 74 3.22 8.04 -15.18
CA THR A 74 2.03 7.79 -15.99
C THR A 74 1.79 8.96 -16.95
N SER A 75 1.83 10.20 -16.48
CA SER A 75 1.62 11.40 -17.30
C SER A 75 2.68 11.53 -18.40
N VAL A 76 3.96 11.28 -18.08
CA VAL A 76 5.04 11.29 -19.09
C VAL A 76 4.83 10.20 -20.14
N SER A 77 4.40 9.01 -19.73
CA SER A 77 4.08 7.90 -20.65
C SER A 77 2.92 8.26 -21.58
N LEU A 78 1.83 8.84 -21.04
CA LEU A 78 0.67 9.28 -21.80
C LEU A 78 1.00 10.40 -22.78
N LEU A 79 1.78 11.40 -22.37
CA LEU A 79 2.22 12.49 -23.24
C LEU A 79 3.07 11.98 -24.41
N ARG A 80 3.92 10.99 -24.19
CA ARG A 80 4.71 10.34 -25.25
C ARG A 80 3.86 9.51 -26.21
N GLN A 81 2.84 8.82 -25.71
CA GLN A 81 1.90 8.11 -26.58
C GLN A 81 1.09 9.09 -27.43
N LEU A 82 0.66 10.20 -26.83
CA LEU A 82 -0.06 11.25 -27.53
C LEU A 82 0.78 11.87 -28.64
N SER A 83 2.06 12.18 -28.38
CA SER A 83 2.94 12.76 -29.40
C SER A 83 3.24 11.82 -30.58
N ARG A 84 3.17 10.50 -30.37
CA ARG A 84 3.39 9.50 -31.42
C ARG A 84 2.13 9.12 -32.21
N THR A 85 1.00 8.94 -31.53
CA THR A 85 -0.19 8.31 -32.11
C THR A 85 -1.40 9.24 -32.17
N ASN A 86 -1.32 10.43 -31.57
CA ASN A 86 -2.36 11.48 -31.54
C ASN A 86 -3.75 11.01 -31.03
N ARG A 87 -3.79 9.82 -30.42
CA ARG A 87 -5.00 9.11 -29.95
C ARG A 87 -4.65 8.49 -28.60
N ILE A 88 -5.52 8.67 -27.60
CA ILE A 88 -5.36 8.06 -26.27
C ILE A 88 -6.59 7.22 -25.97
N ASN A 89 -6.40 5.91 -25.82
CA ASN A 89 -7.45 5.01 -25.35
C ASN A 89 -7.41 4.96 -23.81
N LEU A 90 -8.04 5.95 -23.17
CA LEU A 90 -8.09 6.04 -21.70
C LEU A 90 -8.76 4.81 -21.07
N VAL A 91 -9.79 4.27 -21.72
CA VAL A 91 -10.52 3.08 -21.25
C VAL A 91 -9.59 1.88 -21.15
N ASP A 92 -8.80 1.62 -22.20
CA ASP A 92 -7.88 0.48 -22.25
C ASP A 92 -6.75 0.62 -21.22
N PHE A 93 -6.26 1.84 -21.02
CA PHE A 93 -5.26 2.15 -19.99
C PHE A 93 -5.79 1.87 -18.57
N VAL A 94 -7.00 2.34 -18.25
CA VAL A 94 -7.63 2.12 -16.95
C VAL A 94 -7.96 0.64 -16.76
N LEU A 95 -8.46 -0.04 -17.79
CA LEU A 95 -8.79 -1.47 -17.73
C LEU A 95 -7.54 -2.31 -17.47
N THR A 96 -6.45 -2.05 -18.19
CA THR A 96 -5.15 -2.72 -17.98
C THR A 96 -4.65 -2.52 -16.55
N ARG A 97 -4.79 -1.28 -16.03
CA ARG A 97 -4.42 -0.97 -14.64
C ARG A 97 -5.31 -1.73 -13.66
N PHE A 98 -6.61 -1.76 -13.89
CA PHE A 98 -7.56 -2.48 -13.04
C PHE A 98 -7.24 -3.98 -13.00
N ILE A 99 -7.12 -4.63 -14.15
CA ILE A 99 -6.82 -6.07 -14.25
C ILE A 99 -5.49 -6.43 -13.57
N ARG A 100 -4.51 -5.52 -13.56
CA ARG A 100 -3.23 -5.75 -12.88
C ARG A 100 -3.29 -5.58 -11.36
N LEU A 101 -4.12 -4.67 -10.83
CA LEU A 101 -4.21 -4.38 -9.40
C LEU A 101 -5.24 -5.28 -8.67
N THR A 102 -6.34 -5.63 -9.32
CA THR A 102 -7.40 -6.47 -8.75
C THR A 102 -6.91 -7.83 -8.23
N PRO A 103 -6.03 -8.60 -8.92
CA PRO A 103 -5.63 -9.92 -8.43
C PRO A 103 -4.84 -9.86 -7.12
N SER A 104 -3.98 -8.85 -6.93
CA SER A 104 -3.23 -8.69 -5.68
C SER A 104 -4.14 -8.26 -4.54
N LEU A 105 -5.12 -7.39 -4.80
CA LEU A 105 -6.13 -7.02 -3.80
C LEU A 105 -7.01 -8.21 -3.40
N MET A 106 -7.44 -9.01 -4.38
CA MET A 106 -8.25 -10.20 -4.14
C MET A 106 -7.50 -11.24 -3.31
N ALA A 107 -6.23 -11.48 -3.62
CA ALA A 107 -5.37 -12.36 -2.83
C ALA A 107 -5.24 -11.88 -1.38
N LEU A 108 -5.08 -10.57 -1.16
CA LEU A 108 -5.03 -9.99 0.18
C LEU A 108 -6.34 -10.18 0.95
N ILE A 109 -7.50 -9.97 0.31
CA ILE A 109 -8.82 -10.17 0.94
C ILE A 109 -9.01 -11.64 1.32
N LEU A 110 -8.69 -12.57 0.42
CA LEU A 110 -8.75 -14.02 0.72
C LEU A 110 -7.82 -14.38 1.87
N PHE A 111 -6.58 -13.87 1.85
CA PHE A 111 -5.62 -14.12 2.92
C PHE A 111 -6.14 -13.62 4.28
N CYS A 112 -6.67 -12.40 4.33
CA CYS A 112 -7.21 -11.80 5.57
C CYS A 112 -8.45 -12.52 6.11
N THR A 113 -9.25 -13.15 5.25
CA THR A 113 -10.50 -13.81 5.64
C THR A 113 -10.33 -15.29 5.96
N LEU A 114 -9.50 -16.02 5.20
CA LEU A 114 -9.35 -17.47 5.32
C LEU A 114 -8.12 -17.88 6.13
N VAL A 115 -6.98 -17.22 5.90
CA VAL A 115 -5.69 -17.66 6.46
C VAL A 115 -5.39 -16.94 7.77
N LEU A 116 -5.57 -15.62 7.78
CA LEU A 116 -5.19 -14.78 8.91
C LEU A 116 -5.92 -15.15 10.22
N PRO A 117 -7.21 -15.50 10.26
CA PRO A 117 -7.86 -15.89 11.52
C PRO A 117 -7.26 -17.16 12.13
N GLY A 118 -6.82 -18.12 11.32
CA GLY A 118 -6.28 -19.41 11.77
C GLY A 118 -4.80 -19.38 12.18
N LEU A 119 -4.07 -18.30 11.88
CA LEU A 119 -2.64 -18.18 12.18
C LEU A 119 -2.31 -17.84 13.63
N GLY A 120 -3.30 -17.49 14.46
CA GLY A 120 -3.06 -17.07 15.84
C GLY A 120 -4.20 -17.43 16.78
N SER A 121 -3.85 -17.60 18.06
CA SER A 121 -4.75 -18.04 19.13
C SER A 121 -4.61 -17.20 20.41
N GLY A 122 -4.17 -15.94 20.26
CA GLY A 122 -4.00 -15.01 21.38
C GLY A 122 -5.30 -14.31 21.80
N PRO A 123 -5.43 -13.86 23.06
CA PRO A 123 -6.63 -13.15 23.55
C PRO A 123 -6.90 -11.82 22.81
N LEU A 124 -5.84 -11.16 22.31
CA LEU A 124 -5.96 -9.96 21.48
C LEU A 124 -6.36 -10.27 20.02
N TRP A 125 -6.13 -11.50 19.57
CA TRP A 125 -6.35 -11.93 18.18
C TRP A 125 -7.82 -11.84 17.79
N GLY A 126 -8.72 -12.32 18.65
CA GLY A 126 -10.16 -12.23 18.41
C GLY A 126 -10.68 -10.78 18.39
N LEU A 127 -10.06 -9.90 19.17
CA LEU A 127 -10.51 -8.51 19.29
C LEU A 127 -10.05 -7.64 18.12
N LEU A 128 -8.86 -7.91 17.58
CA LEU A 128 -8.26 -7.16 16.49
C LEU A 128 -8.46 -7.88 15.16
N VAL A 129 -7.84 -9.05 14.99
CA VAL A 129 -7.78 -9.77 13.70
C VAL A 129 -9.14 -10.29 13.27
N SER A 130 -9.90 -10.95 14.16
CA SER A 130 -11.22 -11.49 13.77
C SER A 130 -12.21 -10.38 13.42
N LYS A 131 -12.16 -9.23 14.10
CA LYS A 131 -12.99 -8.06 13.78
C LYS A 131 -12.66 -7.49 12.39
N TYR A 132 -11.38 -7.36 12.05
CA TYR A 132 -10.99 -6.89 10.71
C TYR A 132 -11.31 -7.94 9.63
N ALA A 133 -11.18 -9.23 9.94
CA ALA A 133 -11.54 -10.30 9.01
C ALA A 133 -13.04 -10.32 8.67
N THR A 134 -13.93 -10.13 9.66
CA THR A 134 -15.39 -10.07 9.41
C THR A 134 -15.77 -8.83 8.61
N LEU A 135 -15.15 -7.68 8.87
CA LEU A 135 -15.31 -6.46 8.06
C LEU A 135 -14.87 -6.69 6.61
N CYS A 136 -13.72 -7.34 6.40
CA CYS A 136 -13.26 -7.72 5.06
C CYS A 136 -14.22 -8.69 4.38
N GLN A 137 -14.78 -9.67 5.09
CA GLN A 137 -15.76 -10.61 4.56
C GLN A 137 -17.09 -9.95 4.21
N TYR A 138 -17.50 -8.91 4.92
CA TYR A 138 -18.74 -8.20 4.61
C TYR A 138 -18.58 -7.22 3.44
N HIS A 139 -17.45 -6.48 3.42
CA HIS A 139 -17.17 -5.45 2.42
C HIS A 139 -16.29 -5.93 1.24
N TRP A 140 -16.00 -7.23 1.11
CA TRP A 140 -15.10 -7.76 0.08
C TRP A 140 -15.44 -7.29 -1.35
N TRP A 141 -16.73 -7.30 -1.71
CA TRP A 141 -17.20 -6.88 -3.03
C TRP A 141 -17.06 -5.36 -3.25
N ARG A 142 -17.30 -4.55 -2.21
CA ARG A 142 -17.09 -3.09 -2.24
C ARG A 142 -15.61 -2.75 -2.42
N ASN A 143 -14.75 -3.49 -1.71
CA ASN A 143 -13.30 -3.35 -1.80
C ASN A 143 -12.79 -3.75 -3.19
N LEU A 144 -13.28 -4.84 -3.77
CA LEU A 144 -12.92 -5.28 -5.13
C LEU A 144 -13.35 -4.29 -6.21
N LEU A 145 -14.52 -3.67 -6.06
CA LEU A 145 -15.00 -2.66 -7.00
C LEU A 145 -14.42 -1.27 -6.73
N TYR A 146 -13.57 -1.12 -5.71
CA TYR A 146 -13.01 0.17 -5.25
C TYR A 146 -14.10 1.21 -4.87
N ILE A 147 -15.29 0.75 -4.50
CA ILE A 147 -16.42 1.62 -4.12
C ILE A 147 -16.39 1.78 -2.60
N HIS A 148 -15.62 2.76 -2.13
CA HIS A 148 -15.50 3.07 -0.69
C HIS A 148 -16.40 4.21 -0.22
N ASN A 149 -16.89 5.06 -1.14
CA ASN A 149 -17.54 6.34 -0.80
C ASN A 149 -18.88 6.56 -1.52
N HIS A 150 -19.50 5.50 -2.04
CA HIS A 150 -20.88 5.56 -2.54
C HIS A 150 -21.76 4.75 -1.56
N PHE A 151 -22.34 5.47 -0.60
CA PHE A 151 -23.34 5.10 0.43
C PHE A 151 -22.96 3.99 1.44
#